data_AF-A0A7V3N970-F1
#
_entry.id   AF-A0A7V3N970-F1
#
_cell.length_a   1.000
_cell.length_b   1.000
_cell.length_c   1.000
_cell.angle_alpha   90.00
_cell.angle_beta   90.00
_cell.angle_gamma   90.00
#
_symmetry.space_group_name_H-M   'P 1'
#
loop_
_entity.id
_entity.type
_entity.pdbx_description
1 polymer ?
#
loop_
_entity_poly.entity_id
_entity_poly.type
_entity_poly.pdbx_seq_one_letter_code
_entity_poly.pdbx_strand_id
1 'polypeptide(L)'
;MMLVRHIAWSGLLVGLLLAGGVRPALGYVGDQTCKVCHSDKYDTYKLHGHPWMLVHTAGQEPPADLFPWGVPLPTLPQGVTWAQIEYIYGRFHGRGGGFVFTTGFRDAAGTQRYTCGGCHTTGYNPTGTKLNHLGEPMTGADGTWALDGIQCEACHGENGPESHTWTGGTGAGAKVCDDCHVRTPGSFRMLYNDGSVSGRPAGTFYDRQAEALRHSPHKNLECADCHSPHRTVWFQGEHEKGGVRFAETFGKGDMCKQCHTNKRIRGAMGEEPFELECIDCHMPYVSVNGGGAAHLFRISTDPTLSKDNNTVVDTDGKVVWKGTEVPGADAVLTLDLVCARCHTNMTMEQMAAAARQIHRGPGLVDLTVNVRDELQILSKNQEVSVDVSVEAGDKAGKPADWWIVANTSWGWYYWNPKLGWKPGLYPSLKNFPVTDVPSYNLLKGKLYPGWYSFWFGIFPNDKSVHLDNVPVYITP
;
A
#
# COMPACT_ATOMS: atom_id res chain seq x y z
N MET A 1 69.81 -39.12 -13.02
CA MET A 1 69.97 -38.17 -14.13
C MET A 1 68.85 -37.13 -14.00
N MET A 2 69.17 -35.86 -14.28
CA MET A 2 68.35 -34.64 -14.20
C MET A 2 68.27 -33.90 -12.85
N LEU A 3 69.06 -32.82 -12.82
CA LEU A 3 68.97 -31.61 -12.01
C LEU A 3 67.57 -30.96 -12.08
N VAL A 4 67.12 -30.35 -10.99
CA VAL A 4 66.23 -29.18 -11.05
C VAL A 4 66.86 -28.05 -10.22
N ARG A 5 67.06 -26.91 -10.89
CA ARG A 5 67.65 -25.68 -10.36
C ARG A 5 66.61 -24.85 -9.60
N HIS A 6 67.06 -24.24 -8.50
CA HIS A 6 66.38 -23.17 -7.80
C HIS A 6 66.24 -21.92 -8.67
N ILE A 7 65.07 -21.27 -8.63
CA ILE A 7 64.87 -19.89 -9.10
C ILE A 7 64.36 -19.08 -7.91
N ALA A 8 65.18 -18.10 -7.51
CA ALA A 8 64.85 -17.08 -6.54
C ALA A 8 63.90 -16.05 -7.15
N TRP A 9 62.87 -15.65 -6.39
CA TRP A 9 62.04 -14.47 -6.70
C TRP A 9 62.36 -13.38 -5.69
N SER A 10 62.99 -12.33 -6.20
CA SER A 10 63.34 -11.09 -5.51
C SER A 10 62.09 -10.31 -5.14
N GLY A 11 62.03 -9.83 -3.90
CA GLY A 11 60.90 -9.09 -3.35
C GLY A 11 60.66 -7.73 -4.00
N LEU A 12 59.38 -7.40 -4.17
CA LEU A 12 58.91 -6.04 -4.36
C LEU A 12 58.18 -5.62 -3.07
N LEU A 13 58.82 -4.76 -2.28
CA LEU A 13 58.22 -4.07 -1.14
C LEU A 13 57.27 -3.01 -1.68
N VAL A 14 55.97 -3.31 -1.67
CA VAL A 14 54.92 -2.30 -1.83
C VAL A 14 54.68 -1.69 -0.44
N GLY A 15 55.14 -0.45 -0.26
CA GLY A 15 54.83 0.35 0.92
C GLY A 15 53.33 0.59 1.02
N LEU A 16 52.71 -0.01 2.03
CA LEU A 16 51.31 0.24 2.38
C LEU A 16 51.22 1.65 3.01
N LEU A 17 50.75 2.62 2.24
CA LEU A 17 50.26 3.89 2.77
C LEU A 17 49.09 3.58 3.71
N LEU A 18 49.32 3.76 5.01
CA LEU A 18 48.26 3.79 6.03
C LEU A 18 47.44 5.07 5.82
N ALA A 19 46.49 5.04 4.89
CA ALA A 19 45.36 5.95 4.93
C ALA A 19 44.55 5.61 6.20
N GLY A 20 44.46 6.57 7.12
CA GLY A 20 43.60 6.49 8.30
C GLY A 20 42.14 6.45 7.89
N GLY A 21 41.66 5.28 7.49
CA GLY A 21 40.24 5.01 7.33
C GLY A 21 39.58 5.06 8.70
N VAL A 22 38.77 6.09 8.93
CA VAL A 22 37.80 6.11 10.03
C VAL A 22 36.97 4.84 9.90
N ARG A 23 37.14 3.91 10.84
CA ARG A 23 36.28 2.74 10.92
C ARG A 23 34.93 3.24 11.42
N PRO A 24 33.81 3.00 10.71
CA PRO A 24 32.50 3.27 11.29
C PRO A 24 32.41 2.54 12.63
N ALA A 25 31.71 3.13 13.60
CA ALA A 25 31.52 2.56 14.93
C ALA A 25 31.13 1.08 14.76
N LEU A 26 31.93 0.18 15.36
CA LEU A 26 31.84 -1.28 15.23
C LEU A 26 30.37 -1.74 15.23
N GLY A 27 29.79 -1.91 14.05
CA GLY A 27 28.38 -2.30 13.90
C GLY A 27 27.64 -1.71 12.68
N TYR A 28 27.89 -0.45 12.33
CA TYR A 28 27.24 0.20 11.18
C TYR A 28 28.13 0.09 9.93
N VAL A 29 27.60 -0.43 8.83
CA VAL A 29 28.36 -0.73 7.60
C VAL A 29 27.92 0.10 6.39
N GLY A 30 26.77 0.75 6.50
CA GLY A 30 26.18 1.59 5.47
C GLY A 30 25.41 0.82 4.39
N ASP A 31 24.52 1.55 3.73
CA ASP A 31 23.61 1.03 2.72
C ASP A 31 24.31 0.40 1.51
N GLN A 32 25.52 0.87 1.14
CA GLN A 32 26.32 0.28 0.07
C GLN A 32 26.74 -1.16 0.37
N THR A 33 27.00 -1.48 1.63
CA THR A 33 27.33 -2.85 2.04
C THR A 33 26.09 -3.74 1.90
N CYS A 34 24.92 -3.26 2.32
CA CYS A 34 23.66 -3.98 2.18
C CYS A 34 23.26 -4.19 0.71
N LYS A 35 23.53 -3.21 -0.17
CA LYS A 35 23.26 -3.27 -1.61
C LYS A 35 23.86 -4.50 -2.28
N VAL A 36 25.04 -4.96 -1.84
CA VAL A 36 25.75 -6.09 -2.45
C VAL A 36 24.88 -7.35 -2.50
N CYS A 37 24.07 -7.59 -1.47
CA CYS A 37 23.18 -8.74 -1.38
C CYS A 37 21.69 -8.38 -1.59
N HIS A 38 21.31 -7.12 -1.38
CA HIS A 38 19.92 -6.64 -1.42
C HIS A 38 19.72 -5.51 -2.44
N SER A 39 20.27 -5.67 -3.65
CA SER A 39 20.22 -4.66 -4.72
C SER A 39 18.80 -4.15 -4.96
N ASP A 40 17.82 -5.04 -5.09
CA ASP A 40 16.45 -4.67 -5.44
C ASP A 40 15.79 -3.84 -4.32
N LYS A 41 16.09 -4.14 -3.05
CA LYS A 41 15.59 -3.36 -1.91
C LYS A 41 16.29 -2.03 -1.79
N TYR A 42 17.60 -2.02 -2.05
CA TYR A 42 18.39 -0.80 -2.07
C TYR A 42 17.88 0.17 -3.16
N ASP A 43 17.66 -0.33 -4.38
CA ASP A 43 17.23 0.48 -5.51
C ASP A 43 15.87 1.13 -5.24
N THR A 44 14.91 0.40 -4.67
CA THR A 44 13.62 0.99 -4.29
C THR A 44 13.74 1.90 -3.07
N TYR A 45 14.60 1.60 -2.10
CA TYR A 45 14.86 2.44 -0.92
C TYR A 45 15.44 3.80 -1.29
N LYS A 46 16.35 3.87 -2.28
CA LYS A 46 16.94 5.14 -2.73
C LYS A 46 15.92 6.09 -3.37
N LEU A 47 14.74 5.58 -3.72
CA LEU A 47 13.63 6.39 -4.20
C LEU A 47 12.79 7.02 -3.08
N HIS A 48 13.11 6.79 -1.81
CA HIS A 48 12.46 7.42 -0.63
C HIS A 48 13.17 8.71 -0.21
N GLY A 49 12.53 9.50 0.65
CA GLY A 49 13.15 10.63 1.32
C GLY A 49 14.12 10.24 2.44
N HIS A 50 13.94 9.08 3.08
CA HIS A 50 14.77 8.58 4.19
C HIS A 50 16.30 8.65 3.95
N PRO A 51 16.85 8.15 2.82
CA PRO A 51 18.29 8.28 2.53
C PRO A 51 18.77 9.73 2.41
N TRP A 52 17.86 10.66 2.10
CA TRP A 52 18.17 12.04 1.74
C TRP A 52 17.80 13.04 2.84
N MET A 53 17.40 12.56 4.03
CA MET A 53 17.03 13.44 5.15
C MET A 53 18.20 14.27 5.66
N LEU A 54 19.43 13.79 5.47
CA LEU A 54 20.67 14.51 5.72
C LEU A 54 21.71 14.07 4.69
N VAL A 55 22.32 15.02 4.00
CA VAL A 55 23.37 14.78 3.00
C VAL A 55 24.57 15.66 3.33
N HIS A 56 25.72 15.04 3.58
CA HIS A 56 26.97 15.76 3.79
C HIS A 56 27.47 16.38 2.48
N THR A 57 27.81 17.66 2.52
CA THR A 57 28.36 18.37 1.38
C THR A 57 29.85 18.64 1.52
N ALA A 58 30.40 18.59 2.75
CA ALA A 58 31.80 18.89 3.04
C ALA A 58 32.29 20.22 2.43
N GLY A 59 31.42 21.24 2.40
CA GLY A 59 31.73 22.52 1.77
C GLY A 59 31.78 22.53 0.23
N GLN A 60 31.42 21.43 -0.43
CA GLN A 60 31.43 21.30 -1.89
C GLN A 60 30.02 21.35 -2.49
N GLU A 61 29.93 21.82 -3.73
CA GLU A 61 28.70 21.73 -4.51
C GLU A 61 28.42 20.26 -4.88
N PRO A 62 27.29 19.68 -4.46
CA PRO A 62 26.92 18.34 -4.88
C PRO A 62 26.58 18.26 -6.37
N PRO A 63 26.53 17.05 -6.95
CA PRO A 63 25.97 16.86 -8.29
C PRO A 63 24.54 17.43 -8.40
N ALA A 64 24.22 18.04 -9.54
CA ALA A 64 22.90 18.64 -9.77
C ALA A 64 21.76 17.61 -9.75
N ASP A 65 22.08 16.34 -9.98
CA ASP A 65 21.20 15.17 -9.97
C ASP A 65 21.27 14.37 -8.66
N LEU A 66 21.80 14.96 -7.58
CA LEU A 66 21.89 14.32 -6.26
C LEU A 66 20.57 13.69 -5.79
N PHE A 67 19.45 14.41 -5.97
CA PHE A 67 18.14 13.95 -5.54
C PHE A 67 17.40 13.22 -6.66
N PRO A 68 16.66 12.14 -6.36
CA PRO A 68 15.86 11.44 -7.35
C PRO A 68 14.72 12.34 -7.88
N TRP A 69 14.10 11.92 -8.98
CA TRP A 69 12.92 12.59 -9.57
C TRP A 69 13.18 13.97 -10.18
N GLY A 70 14.45 14.26 -10.56
CA GLY A 70 14.81 15.55 -11.16
C GLY A 70 14.64 16.72 -10.20
N VAL A 71 14.64 16.45 -8.88
CA VAL A 71 14.58 17.50 -7.87
C VAL A 71 15.91 18.27 -7.93
N PRO A 72 15.88 19.59 -8.22
CA PRO A 72 17.10 20.38 -8.33
C PRO A 72 17.81 20.47 -6.97
N LEU A 73 18.98 21.11 -6.86
CA LEU A 73 19.58 21.46 -5.56
C LEU A 73 18.88 22.66 -4.90
N PRO A 74 18.97 22.82 -3.55
CA PRO A 74 18.42 23.99 -2.88
C PRO A 74 19.12 25.27 -3.31
N THR A 75 18.31 26.30 -3.55
CA THR A 75 18.83 27.63 -3.87
C THR A 75 19.57 28.16 -2.65
N LEU A 76 20.83 28.54 -2.85
CA LEU A 76 21.63 29.14 -1.80
C LEU A 76 21.05 30.50 -1.39
N PRO A 77 21.04 30.84 -0.09
CA PRO A 77 20.73 32.20 0.35
C PRO A 77 21.71 33.21 -0.26
N GLN A 78 21.28 34.47 -0.40
CA GLN A 78 22.12 35.52 -0.96
C GLN A 78 23.44 35.66 -0.17
N GLY A 79 24.57 35.63 -0.90
CA GLY A 79 25.89 35.76 -0.31
C GLY A 79 26.42 34.49 0.38
N VAL A 80 25.68 33.39 0.34
CA VAL A 80 26.13 32.08 0.82
C VAL A 80 26.75 31.30 -0.33
N THR A 81 27.87 30.63 -0.06
CA THR A 81 28.54 29.69 -0.96
C THR A 81 28.54 28.29 -0.39
N TRP A 82 28.71 27.28 -1.24
CA TRP A 82 28.80 25.88 -0.81
C TRP A 82 29.88 25.63 0.24
N ALA A 83 30.99 26.39 0.24
CA ALA A 83 32.04 26.31 1.24
C ALA A 83 31.58 26.59 2.68
N GLN A 84 30.42 27.22 2.86
CA GLN A 84 29.83 27.51 4.16
C GLN A 84 28.81 26.47 4.59
N ILE A 85 28.49 25.49 3.73
CA ILE A 85 27.45 24.49 3.94
C ILE A 85 28.12 23.16 4.27
N GLU A 86 27.74 22.63 5.43
CA GLU A 86 28.19 21.34 5.92
C GLU A 86 27.22 20.22 5.51
N TYR A 87 25.92 20.46 5.66
CA TYR A 87 24.88 19.52 5.26
C TYR A 87 23.73 20.19 4.53
N ILE A 88 23.12 19.43 3.64
CA ILE A 88 21.74 19.65 3.21
C ILE A 88 20.85 18.76 4.09
N TYR A 89 19.75 19.30 4.62
CA TYR A 89 18.73 18.49 5.29
C TYR A 89 17.42 18.55 4.51
N GLY A 90 16.74 17.40 4.41
CA GLY A 90 15.46 17.26 3.71
C GLY A 90 15.55 17.49 2.20
N ARG A 91 14.47 18.08 1.64
CA ARG A 91 14.32 18.47 0.22
C ARG A 91 14.00 17.38 -0.79
N PHE A 92 13.71 16.19 -0.31
CA PHE A 92 13.06 15.17 -1.12
C PHE A 92 11.76 15.72 -1.76
N HIS A 93 11.58 15.50 -3.08
CA HIS A 93 10.49 16.06 -3.91
C HIS A 93 10.35 17.59 -3.94
N GLY A 94 11.42 18.34 -3.63
CA GLY A 94 11.39 19.81 -3.68
C GLY A 94 10.50 20.45 -2.62
N ARG A 95 10.06 19.68 -1.62
CA ARG A 95 9.31 20.18 -0.46
C ARG A 95 10.18 20.19 0.78
N GLY A 96 10.19 21.34 1.46
CA GLY A 96 11.00 21.54 2.65
C GLY A 96 12.50 21.41 2.39
N GLY A 97 13.26 21.49 3.47
CA GLY A 97 14.71 21.37 3.47
C GLY A 97 15.46 22.68 3.53
N GLY A 98 16.73 22.59 3.91
CA GLY A 98 17.59 23.73 4.16
C GLY A 98 19.05 23.29 4.36
N PHE A 99 19.82 24.14 5.00
CA PHE A 99 21.26 23.95 5.18
C PHE A 99 21.65 23.91 6.65
N VAL A 100 22.61 23.04 6.96
CA VAL A 100 23.44 23.16 8.16
C VAL A 100 24.75 23.79 7.71
N PHE A 101 25.16 24.88 8.35
CA PHE A 101 26.40 25.58 7.99
C PHE A 101 27.60 24.97 8.74
N THR A 102 28.81 25.18 8.22
CA THR A 102 30.08 24.81 8.89
C THR A 102 30.24 25.49 10.26
N THR A 103 29.57 26.64 10.44
CA THR A 103 29.50 27.37 11.72
C THR A 103 28.34 26.93 12.63
N GLY A 104 27.61 25.87 12.24
CA GLY A 104 26.45 25.31 12.93
C GLY A 104 25.10 25.68 12.32
N PHE A 105 24.02 25.17 12.92
CA PHE A 105 22.66 25.48 12.50
C PHE A 105 22.30 26.94 12.84
N ARG A 106 21.83 27.70 11.85
CA ARG A 106 21.38 29.09 12.03
C ARG A 106 19.93 29.19 11.59
N ASP A 107 19.05 29.54 12.52
CA ASP A 107 17.71 30.01 12.18
C ASP A 107 17.69 31.56 12.17
N ALA A 108 16.50 32.15 11.99
CA ALA A 108 16.33 33.61 12.00
C ALA A 108 16.64 34.27 13.36
N ALA A 109 16.85 33.50 14.45
CA ALA A 109 17.06 33.97 15.82
C ALA A 109 18.50 33.79 16.34
N GLY A 110 19.37 33.04 15.65
CA GLY A 110 20.78 32.84 16.01
C GLY A 110 21.23 31.38 15.93
N THR A 111 22.37 31.04 16.52
CA THR A 111 22.90 29.67 16.52
C THR A 111 22.03 28.78 17.42
N GLN A 112 21.25 27.88 16.82
CA GLN A 112 20.47 26.88 17.56
C GLN A 112 21.19 25.53 17.56
N ARG A 113 20.93 24.71 18.58
CA ARG A 113 21.40 23.33 18.64
C ARG A 113 20.68 22.46 17.60
N TYR A 114 21.41 21.72 16.78
CA TYR A 114 20.87 20.70 15.88
C TYR A 114 20.47 19.48 16.71
N THR A 115 19.17 19.37 17.01
CA THR A 115 18.55 18.24 17.71
C THR A 115 17.80 17.30 16.77
N CYS A 116 17.86 17.55 15.45
CA CYS A 116 17.13 16.78 14.43
C CYS A 116 17.79 15.41 14.14
N GLY A 117 19.00 15.15 14.66
CA GLY A 117 19.77 13.94 14.39
C GLY A 117 19.00 12.65 14.69
N GLY A 118 18.19 12.63 15.75
CA GLY A 118 17.38 11.46 16.11
C GLY A 118 16.34 11.05 15.04
N CYS A 119 16.03 11.94 14.10
CA CYS A 119 15.10 11.67 13.01
C CYS A 119 15.72 11.74 11.60
N HIS A 120 16.94 12.27 11.48
CA HIS A 120 17.60 12.55 10.20
C HIS A 120 18.89 11.74 9.99
N THR A 121 19.30 10.92 10.96
CA THR A 121 20.55 10.15 10.92
C THR A 121 20.34 8.73 11.45
N THR A 122 21.31 7.85 11.19
CA THR A 122 21.31 6.46 11.66
C THR A 122 22.32 6.27 12.79
N GLY A 123 21.94 5.54 13.84
CA GLY A 123 22.79 5.33 15.01
C GLY A 123 22.99 6.59 15.87
N TYR A 124 21.98 7.47 15.92
CA TYR A 124 22.06 8.70 16.69
C TYR A 124 22.11 8.43 18.21
N ASN A 125 23.12 8.98 18.87
CA ASN A 125 23.24 9.01 20.32
C ASN A 125 23.22 10.48 20.81
N PRO A 126 22.14 10.93 21.48
CA PRO A 126 21.99 12.31 21.94
C PRO A 126 23.01 12.74 23.00
N THR A 127 23.67 11.79 23.67
CA THR A 127 24.72 12.04 24.69
C THR A 127 26.14 11.81 24.16
N GLY A 128 26.27 11.58 22.86
CA GLY A 128 27.54 11.29 22.19
C GLY A 128 28.52 12.46 22.13
N THR A 129 29.66 12.20 21.48
CA THR A 129 30.86 13.06 21.44
C THR A 129 30.71 14.36 20.63
N LYS A 130 29.52 14.67 20.09
CA LYS A 130 29.27 15.84 19.22
C LYS A 130 30.10 15.83 17.94
N LEU A 131 30.39 14.63 17.45
CA LEU A 131 31.05 14.40 16.17
C LEU A 131 30.01 13.97 15.13
N ASN A 132 30.25 14.28 13.86
CA ASN A 132 29.52 13.67 12.76
C ASN A 132 30.00 12.22 12.51
N HIS A 133 29.41 11.56 11.52
CA HIS A 133 29.79 10.21 11.11
C HIS A 133 31.26 10.08 10.62
N LEU A 134 31.91 11.20 10.26
CA LEU A 134 33.33 11.26 9.87
C LEU A 134 34.27 11.49 11.06
N GLY A 135 33.75 11.67 12.27
CA GLY A 135 34.54 11.99 13.46
C GLY A 135 34.93 13.47 13.55
N GLU A 136 34.30 14.35 12.78
CA GLU A 136 34.55 15.79 12.78
C GLU A 136 33.61 16.51 13.75
N PRO A 137 34.07 17.52 14.50
CA PRO A 137 33.22 18.27 15.41
C PRO A 137 32.12 19.01 14.66
N MET A 138 30.87 18.81 15.05
CA MET A 138 29.77 19.61 14.52
C MET A 138 29.41 20.74 15.48
N THR A 139 29.82 21.95 15.08
CA THR A 139 29.48 23.17 15.81
C THR A 139 27.96 23.26 15.96
N GLY A 140 27.47 23.21 17.20
CA GLY A 140 26.05 23.32 17.49
C GLY A 140 25.22 22.04 17.29
N ALA A 141 25.78 20.86 17.03
CA ALA A 141 25.00 19.62 17.11
C ALA A 141 24.94 19.07 18.54
N ASP A 142 23.77 18.56 18.93
CA ASP A 142 23.67 17.68 20.09
C ASP A 142 23.84 16.22 19.60
N GLY A 143 24.61 15.41 20.33
CA GLY A 143 24.81 13.99 20.03
C GLY A 143 25.81 13.67 18.91
N THR A 144 25.95 12.37 18.63
CA THR A 144 26.78 11.81 17.54
C THR A 144 25.93 10.82 16.73
N TRP A 145 26.32 10.48 15.51
CA TRP A 145 25.64 9.45 14.70
C TRP A 145 26.63 8.62 13.89
N ALA A 146 26.18 7.47 13.43
CA ALA A 146 27.00 6.52 12.70
C ALA A 146 26.94 6.69 11.19
N LEU A 147 25.78 7.08 10.63
CA LEU A 147 25.60 7.30 9.20
C LEU A 147 24.65 8.47 8.93
N ASP A 148 24.89 9.21 7.85
CA ASP A 148 23.98 10.26 7.39
C ASP A 148 22.72 9.67 6.75
N GLY A 149 21.61 10.36 6.94
CA GLY A 149 20.30 9.91 6.50
C GLY A 149 19.81 8.70 7.31
N ILE A 150 18.60 8.27 7.00
CA ILE A 150 17.99 7.06 7.56
C ILE A 150 18.33 5.91 6.63
N GLN A 151 19.34 5.12 6.99
CA GLN A 151 19.86 3.98 6.24
C GLN A 151 19.28 2.63 6.73
N CYS A 152 19.73 1.53 6.12
CA CYS A 152 19.24 0.18 6.40
C CYS A 152 19.28 -0.15 7.90
N GLU A 153 20.41 0.15 8.55
CA GLU A 153 20.63 -0.11 9.97
C GLU A 153 19.76 0.75 10.90
N ALA A 154 19.13 1.83 10.40
CA ALA A 154 18.17 2.57 11.19
C ALA A 154 16.99 1.67 11.58
N CYS A 155 16.56 0.76 10.71
CA CYS A 155 15.46 -0.18 10.99
C CYS A 155 15.95 -1.60 11.32
N HIS A 156 17.14 -1.98 10.84
CA HIS A 156 17.70 -3.34 10.99
C HIS A 156 18.70 -3.49 12.15
N GLY A 157 19.14 -2.37 12.76
CA GLY A 157 20.12 -2.37 13.84
C GLY A 157 21.58 -2.52 13.37
N GLU A 158 22.50 -2.48 14.34
CA GLU A 158 23.93 -2.24 14.15
C GLU A 158 24.80 -3.50 14.05
N ASN A 159 24.31 -4.59 13.45
CA ASN A 159 25.05 -5.87 13.46
C ASN A 159 25.74 -6.24 12.13
N GLY A 160 25.80 -5.30 11.19
CA GLY A 160 26.42 -5.51 9.88
C GLY A 160 25.84 -6.69 9.08
N PRO A 161 26.51 -7.09 7.97
CA PRO A 161 26.05 -8.16 7.10
C PRO A 161 26.38 -9.57 7.65
N GLU A 162 27.17 -9.67 8.72
CA GLU A 162 27.62 -10.98 9.23
C GLU A 162 26.65 -11.62 10.20
N SER A 163 25.84 -10.84 10.93
CA SER A 163 24.89 -11.42 11.89
C SER A 163 23.51 -11.71 11.29
N HIS A 164 23.07 -10.99 10.23
CA HIS A 164 21.73 -11.07 9.62
C HIS A 164 20.55 -11.18 10.62
N THR A 165 20.74 -10.79 11.88
CA THR A 165 19.70 -10.92 12.90
C THR A 165 18.76 -9.74 12.76
N TRP A 166 17.73 -9.89 11.91
CA TRP A 166 16.57 -9.00 11.97
C TRP A 166 15.86 -9.25 13.30
N THR A 167 16.03 -8.36 14.26
CA THR A 167 15.41 -8.46 15.59
C THR A 167 13.93 -8.07 15.59
N GLY A 168 13.28 -8.03 14.43
CA GLY A 168 11.84 -7.79 14.31
C GLY A 168 11.35 -6.63 15.14
N GLY A 169 11.73 -5.38 14.78
CA GLY A 169 11.09 -4.14 15.25
C GLY A 169 10.90 -3.93 16.76
N THR A 170 11.50 -4.74 17.64
CA THR A 170 11.18 -4.71 19.09
C THR A 170 12.42 -4.70 19.99
N GLY A 171 13.63 -4.65 19.42
CA GLY A 171 14.90 -4.63 20.14
C GLY A 171 15.53 -3.23 20.27
N ALA A 172 16.18 -2.97 21.40
CA ALA A 172 16.93 -1.74 21.68
C ALA A 172 18.04 -1.53 20.65
N GLY A 173 17.80 -0.67 19.65
CA GLY A 173 18.75 -0.33 18.59
C GLY A 173 18.11 -0.13 17.21
N ALA A 174 16.93 -0.72 16.96
CA ALA A 174 16.18 -0.49 15.72
C ALA A 174 15.16 0.64 15.93
N LYS A 175 15.24 1.65 15.08
CA LYS A 175 14.28 2.74 15.00
C LYS A 175 12.99 2.26 14.32
N VAL A 176 11.85 2.52 14.94
CA VAL A 176 10.52 2.30 14.34
C VAL A 176 9.99 3.57 13.70
N CYS A 177 8.97 3.43 12.84
CA CYS A 177 8.32 4.55 12.18
C CYS A 177 7.93 5.64 13.18
N ASP A 178 7.38 5.25 14.35
CA ASP A 178 6.88 6.13 15.40
C ASP A 178 7.95 6.99 16.11
N ASP A 179 9.23 6.65 15.95
CA ASP A 179 10.32 7.43 16.52
C ASP A 179 10.53 8.75 15.76
N CYS A 180 10.17 8.78 14.47
CA CYS A 180 10.18 10.00 13.61
C CYS A 180 8.79 10.51 13.31
N HIS A 181 7.86 9.58 13.09
CA HIS A 181 6.55 9.88 12.56
C HIS A 181 5.51 9.74 13.67
N VAL A 182 4.91 10.85 14.07
CA VAL A 182 3.81 10.86 15.02
C VAL A 182 2.49 10.90 14.30
N ARG A 183 1.45 10.59 15.07
CA ARG A 183 0.07 10.54 14.57
C ARG A 183 -0.74 11.76 15.01
N THR A 184 -0.32 12.42 16.08
CA THR A 184 -0.90 13.67 16.61
C THR A 184 -0.02 14.88 16.29
N PRO A 185 -0.59 16.00 15.78
CA PRO A 185 0.16 17.24 15.59
C PRO A 185 0.69 17.78 16.93
N GLY A 186 1.90 18.36 16.93
CA GLY A 186 2.44 19.10 18.08
C GLY A 186 3.72 18.56 18.71
N SER A 187 4.32 17.49 18.19
CA SER A 187 5.68 17.05 18.56
C SER A 187 6.72 17.57 17.58
N PHE A 188 8.00 17.62 17.97
CA PHE A 188 9.18 17.85 17.10
C PHE A 188 9.45 16.68 16.13
N ARG A 189 8.40 15.99 15.70
CA ARG A 189 8.39 14.76 14.91
C ARG A 189 7.38 14.93 13.78
N MET A 190 7.61 14.30 12.64
CA MET A 190 6.80 14.49 11.43
C MET A 190 5.45 13.79 11.56
N LEU A 191 4.39 14.28 10.94
CA LEU A 191 3.17 13.48 10.83
C LEU A 191 3.38 12.38 9.79
N TYR A 192 2.60 11.30 9.85
CA TYR A 192 2.57 10.28 8.79
C TYR A 192 2.08 10.80 7.42
N ASN A 193 1.80 12.10 7.25
CA ASN A 193 1.43 12.70 5.96
C ASN A 193 2.01 14.10 5.74
N ASP A 194 3.33 14.25 5.67
CA ASP A 194 3.97 15.56 5.50
C ASP A 194 3.94 16.11 4.06
N GLY A 195 2.89 15.81 3.28
CA GLY A 195 2.44 16.64 2.17
C GLY A 195 1.97 18.01 2.68
N SER A 196 2.90 18.84 3.15
CA SER A 196 2.73 20.12 3.84
C SER A 196 1.48 20.92 3.43
N VAL A 197 0.60 21.19 4.38
CA VAL A 197 0.07 22.55 4.57
C VAL A 197 -0.02 22.82 6.06
N SER A 198 1.03 23.42 6.61
CA SER A 198 0.95 24.23 7.81
C SER A 198 -0.17 25.25 7.63
N GLY A 199 -1.26 25.12 8.40
CA GLY A 199 -2.39 26.06 8.39
C GLY A 199 -3.76 25.47 8.07
N ARG A 200 -3.90 24.16 7.80
CA ARG A 200 -5.23 23.55 7.60
C ARG A 200 -5.88 23.16 8.94
N PRO A 201 -7.20 23.39 9.11
CA PRO A 201 -7.91 23.03 10.34
C PRO A 201 -7.77 21.53 10.64
N ALA A 202 -7.53 21.21 11.91
CA ALA A 202 -7.64 19.86 12.45
C ALA A 202 -9.03 19.28 12.13
N GLY A 203 -9.09 18.10 11.52
CA GLY A 203 -10.35 17.40 11.22
C GLY A 203 -10.66 17.21 9.73
N THR A 204 -9.69 17.41 8.84
CA THR A 204 -9.81 17.00 7.45
C THR A 204 -8.98 15.73 7.23
N PHE A 205 -9.55 14.67 6.63
CA PHE A 205 -8.91 13.35 6.41
C PHE A 205 -7.52 13.38 5.76
N TYR A 206 -7.14 14.55 5.24
CA TYR A 206 -5.87 14.83 4.63
C TYR A 206 -4.67 14.78 5.59
N ASP A 207 -4.75 15.03 6.89
CA ASP A 207 -3.54 15.16 7.73
C ASP A 207 -3.21 13.94 8.63
N ARG A 208 -4.07 12.91 8.66
CA ARG A 208 -3.98 11.85 9.70
C ARG A 208 -4.26 10.42 9.20
N GLN A 209 -3.51 9.94 8.21
CA GLN A 209 -3.63 8.56 7.71
C GLN A 209 -3.47 7.51 8.83
N ALA A 210 -2.53 7.73 9.75
CA ALA A 210 -2.32 6.84 10.88
C ALA A 210 -3.44 6.90 11.94
N GLU A 211 -4.12 8.05 12.13
CA GLU A 211 -5.30 8.09 13.00
C GLU A 211 -6.53 7.49 12.33
N ALA A 212 -6.69 7.68 11.02
CA ALA A 212 -7.74 7.03 10.26
C ALA A 212 -7.64 5.50 10.41
N LEU A 213 -6.44 4.93 10.28
CA LEU A 213 -6.21 3.50 10.50
C LEU A 213 -6.71 3.04 11.88
N ARG A 214 -6.45 3.82 12.94
CA ARG A 214 -6.88 3.51 14.31
C ARG A 214 -8.38 3.59 14.56
N HIS A 215 -9.09 4.38 13.77
CA HIS A 215 -10.55 4.48 13.83
C HIS A 215 -11.22 3.57 12.79
N SER A 216 -10.45 2.65 12.21
CA SER A 216 -10.93 1.69 11.22
C SER A 216 -10.89 0.25 11.77
N PRO A 217 -11.48 -0.73 11.06
CA PRO A 217 -11.36 -2.15 11.41
C PRO A 217 -9.91 -2.67 11.49
N HIS A 218 -8.95 -1.98 10.87
CA HIS A 218 -7.52 -2.31 10.86
C HIS A 218 -6.71 -1.63 11.97
N LYS A 219 -7.36 -1.13 13.03
CA LYS A 219 -6.71 -0.40 14.15
C LYS A 219 -5.57 -1.13 14.88
N ASN A 220 -5.50 -2.45 14.75
CA ASN A 220 -4.46 -3.28 15.36
C ASN A 220 -3.30 -3.61 14.40
N LEU A 221 -3.34 -3.12 13.16
CA LEU A 221 -2.25 -3.27 12.19
C LEU A 221 -1.27 -2.09 12.29
N GLU A 222 -0.01 -2.37 12.00
CA GLU A 222 1.06 -1.39 11.84
C GLU A 222 1.22 -0.97 10.38
N CYS A 223 1.90 0.16 10.15
CA CYS A 223 2.15 0.67 8.80
C CYS A 223 2.86 -0.37 7.92
N ALA A 224 3.80 -1.14 8.49
CA ALA A 224 4.58 -2.14 7.77
C ALA A 224 3.82 -3.45 7.47
N ASP A 225 2.62 -3.65 8.04
CA ASP A 225 1.76 -4.76 7.67
C ASP A 225 1.25 -4.58 6.24
N CYS A 226 0.91 -3.34 5.88
CA CYS A 226 0.43 -2.96 4.55
C CYS A 226 1.50 -2.30 3.68
N HIS A 227 2.49 -1.61 4.23
CA HIS A 227 3.50 -0.91 3.43
C HIS A 227 4.84 -1.62 3.46
N SER A 228 5.52 -1.64 2.32
CA SER A 228 6.91 -2.03 2.26
C SER A 228 7.76 -0.83 2.70
N PRO A 229 8.51 -0.92 3.83
CA PRO A 229 9.37 0.19 4.26
C PRO A 229 10.51 0.48 3.27
N HIS A 230 10.78 -0.44 2.34
CA HIS A 230 11.74 -0.29 1.24
C HIS A 230 11.15 0.34 -0.03
N ARG A 231 9.85 0.66 -0.10
CA ARG A 231 9.21 1.27 -1.30
C ARG A 231 8.60 2.64 -1.04
N THR A 232 8.86 3.57 -1.96
CA THR A 232 8.38 4.95 -1.85
C THR A 232 6.86 5.00 -1.97
N VAL A 233 6.24 5.89 -1.20
CA VAL A 233 4.79 6.18 -1.30
C VAL A 233 4.49 7.26 -2.34
N TRP A 234 5.51 7.76 -3.03
CA TRP A 234 5.37 8.74 -4.11
C TRP A 234 5.16 8.07 -5.46
N PHE A 235 4.24 8.60 -6.27
CA PHE A 235 3.81 8.02 -7.55
C PHE A 235 4.25 8.90 -8.72
N GLN A 236 5.31 8.52 -9.45
CA GLN A 236 5.66 9.08 -10.76
C GLN A 236 6.24 8.00 -11.70
N GLY A 237 5.73 7.93 -12.94
CA GLY A 237 6.25 7.07 -14.01
C GLY A 237 6.15 5.57 -13.71
N GLU A 238 7.15 4.79 -14.12
CA GLU A 238 7.19 3.31 -14.00
C GLU A 238 7.11 2.77 -12.56
N HIS A 239 7.18 3.63 -11.55
CA HIS A 239 7.08 3.29 -10.12
C HIS A 239 5.65 3.46 -9.56
N GLU A 240 4.65 3.44 -10.43
CA GLU A 240 3.21 3.56 -10.15
C GLU A 240 2.68 2.59 -9.09
N LYS A 241 3.41 1.55 -8.72
CA LYS A 241 2.98 0.50 -7.78
C LYS A 241 3.06 0.89 -6.29
N GLY A 242 3.53 2.09 -5.96
CA GLY A 242 3.45 2.72 -4.63
C GLY A 242 4.10 1.95 -3.47
N GLY A 243 3.92 2.42 -2.24
CA GLY A 243 4.51 1.80 -1.04
C GLY A 243 3.79 0.53 -0.57
N VAL A 244 2.73 0.08 -1.24
CA VAL A 244 1.90 -1.07 -0.86
C VAL A 244 2.70 -2.37 -1.07
N ARG A 245 2.71 -3.28 -0.09
CA ARG A 245 3.37 -4.60 -0.22
C ARG A 245 2.75 -5.40 -1.36
N PHE A 246 3.56 -6.22 -2.02
CA PHE A 246 3.15 -7.16 -3.08
C PHE A 246 2.55 -6.53 -4.35
N ALA A 247 2.50 -5.20 -4.46
CA ALA A 247 1.95 -4.53 -5.63
C ALA A 247 2.72 -4.89 -6.93
N GLU A 248 4.00 -5.22 -6.84
CA GLU A 248 4.80 -5.70 -7.98
C GLU A 248 4.45 -7.10 -8.44
N THR A 249 4.08 -7.98 -7.51
CA THR A 249 3.89 -9.41 -7.77
C THR A 249 2.46 -9.74 -8.19
N PHE A 250 1.47 -9.00 -7.69
CA PHE A 250 0.06 -9.40 -7.82
C PHE A 250 -0.93 -8.24 -8.07
N GLY A 251 -0.46 -6.99 -8.30
CA GLY A 251 -1.34 -5.81 -8.42
C GLY A 251 -1.65 -5.15 -7.07
N LYS A 252 -2.14 -3.90 -7.04
CA LYS A 252 -2.35 -3.10 -5.82
C LYS A 252 -3.69 -3.47 -5.14
N GLY A 253 -3.82 -4.69 -4.67
CA GLY A 253 -5.01 -5.13 -3.94
C GLY A 253 -4.88 -6.55 -3.41
N ASP A 254 -3.95 -7.30 -3.98
CA ASP A 254 -3.74 -8.71 -3.67
C ASP A 254 -3.11 -8.93 -2.29
N MET A 255 -2.53 -7.90 -1.70
CA MET A 255 -2.17 -7.94 -0.29
C MET A 255 -3.38 -8.08 0.63
N CYS A 256 -4.49 -7.41 0.32
CA CYS A 256 -5.70 -7.49 1.11
C CYS A 256 -6.25 -8.92 1.05
N LYS A 257 -6.04 -9.62 -0.07
CA LYS A 257 -6.43 -11.02 -0.26
C LYS A 257 -5.67 -12.00 0.65
N GLN A 258 -4.54 -11.60 1.27
CA GLN A 258 -3.82 -12.49 2.20
C GLN A 258 -4.58 -12.71 3.50
N CYS A 259 -5.28 -11.68 4.00
CA CYS A 259 -6.14 -11.78 5.18
C CYS A 259 -7.63 -11.89 4.81
N HIS A 260 -8.02 -11.30 3.68
CA HIS A 260 -9.36 -11.36 3.11
C HIS A 260 -9.41 -12.34 1.93
N THR A 261 -8.91 -13.55 2.12
CA THR A 261 -8.97 -14.65 1.13
C THR A 261 -10.39 -14.91 0.64
N ASN A 262 -11.35 -14.53 1.48
CA ASN A 262 -12.77 -14.68 1.27
C ASN A 262 -13.47 -13.42 0.68
N LYS A 263 -12.72 -12.50 0.04
CA LYS A 263 -13.32 -11.31 -0.61
C LYS A 263 -12.81 -11.17 -2.04
N ARG A 264 -13.73 -10.95 -2.98
CA ARG A 264 -13.43 -10.61 -4.39
C ARG A 264 -14.38 -9.51 -4.87
N ILE A 265 -13.97 -8.71 -5.83
CA ILE A 265 -14.79 -7.63 -6.40
C ILE A 265 -15.67 -8.23 -7.53
N ARG A 266 -16.99 -8.06 -7.44
CA ARG A 266 -17.95 -8.54 -8.44
C ARG A 266 -17.87 -7.69 -9.70
N GLY A 267 -17.71 -8.34 -10.86
CA GLY A 267 -17.89 -7.68 -12.15
C GLY A 267 -16.78 -6.72 -12.55
N ALA A 268 -15.51 -7.03 -12.25
CA ALA A 268 -14.39 -6.49 -13.03
C ALA A 268 -14.47 -7.07 -14.45
N MET A 269 -15.46 -6.58 -15.21
CA MET A 269 -15.76 -6.99 -16.57
C MET A 269 -14.80 -6.25 -17.49
N GLY A 270 -13.82 -6.96 -18.03
CA GLY A 270 -13.74 -7.28 -19.47
C GLY A 270 -13.83 -6.17 -20.52
N GLU A 271 -13.86 -4.89 -20.17
CA GLU A 271 -13.53 -3.81 -21.10
C GLU A 271 -12.35 -3.05 -20.54
N GLU A 272 -11.21 -3.22 -21.21
CA GLU A 272 -10.10 -2.29 -21.21
C GLU A 272 -10.67 -0.86 -21.22
N PRO A 273 -10.55 -0.09 -20.12
CA PRO A 273 -9.33 -0.03 -19.33
C PRO A 273 -9.47 -0.08 -17.78
N PHE A 274 -10.58 -0.51 -17.17
CA PHE A 274 -10.75 -0.35 -15.71
C PHE A 274 -10.80 -1.67 -14.92
N GLU A 275 -9.63 -2.22 -14.60
CA GLU A 275 -9.48 -3.21 -13.53
C GLU A 275 -9.62 -2.51 -12.16
N LEU A 276 -10.69 -2.83 -11.42
CA LEU A 276 -10.89 -2.31 -10.06
C LEU A 276 -10.09 -3.12 -9.03
N GLU A 277 -9.40 -2.42 -8.15
CA GLU A 277 -8.61 -2.95 -7.05
C GLU A 277 -9.27 -2.66 -5.68
N CYS A 278 -8.87 -3.39 -4.63
CA CYS A 278 -9.41 -3.18 -3.28
C CYS A 278 -9.19 -1.73 -2.80
N ILE A 279 -8.05 -1.14 -3.17
CA ILE A 279 -7.66 0.22 -2.76
C ILE A 279 -8.49 1.30 -3.43
N ASP A 280 -9.12 1.04 -4.58
CA ASP A 280 -9.93 2.04 -5.28
C ASP A 280 -11.15 2.44 -4.47
N CYS A 281 -11.69 1.49 -3.70
CA CYS A 281 -12.85 1.72 -2.84
C CYS A 281 -12.50 1.87 -1.36
N HIS A 282 -11.51 1.12 -0.86
CA HIS A 282 -11.17 1.09 0.57
C HIS A 282 -9.99 2.01 0.95
N MET A 283 -9.27 2.53 -0.04
CA MET A 283 -8.24 3.56 0.15
C MET A 283 -8.35 4.69 -0.90
N PRO A 284 -9.56 5.24 -1.19
CA PRO A 284 -9.73 6.24 -2.23
C PRO A 284 -8.94 7.50 -1.89
N TYR A 285 -8.47 8.22 -2.92
CA TYR A 285 -7.80 9.51 -2.72
C TYR A 285 -8.72 10.51 -2.03
N VAL A 286 -8.39 11.02 -0.85
CA VAL A 286 -9.29 11.90 -0.08
C VAL A 286 -9.24 13.37 -0.50
N SER A 287 -8.41 13.74 -1.50
CA SER A 287 -8.39 15.07 -2.11
C SER A 287 -8.58 15.04 -3.62
N VAL A 288 -9.23 16.08 -4.17
CA VAL A 288 -9.50 16.25 -5.61
C VAL A 288 -8.24 16.36 -6.49
N ASN A 289 -7.07 16.60 -5.89
CA ASN A 289 -5.78 16.70 -6.62
C ASN A 289 -4.86 15.49 -6.41
N GLY A 290 -5.39 14.34 -5.97
CA GLY A 290 -4.61 13.10 -5.81
C GLY A 290 -3.69 13.06 -4.59
N GLY A 291 -3.80 14.00 -3.66
CA GLY A 291 -3.04 13.97 -2.40
C GLY A 291 -3.72 13.08 -1.36
N GLY A 292 -3.01 12.02 -0.95
CA GLY A 292 -3.34 11.14 0.19
C GLY A 292 -4.46 10.14 -0.05
N ALA A 293 -4.17 8.85 0.13
CA ALA A 293 -5.15 7.76 0.12
C ALA A 293 -5.84 7.63 1.49
N ALA A 294 -7.14 7.32 1.51
CA ALA A 294 -7.84 7.07 2.76
C ALA A 294 -7.26 5.84 3.48
N HIS A 295 -7.25 5.89 4.80
CA HIS A 295 -6.89 4.75 5.66
C HIS A 295 -8.07 4.37 6.56
N LEU A 296 -9.29 4.60 6.07
CA LEU A 296 -10.53 4.13 6.66
C LEU A 296 -11.03 2.92 5.87
N PHE A 297 -10.79 1.72 6.38
CA PHE A 297 -11.10 0.47 5.67
C PHE A 297 -12.56 0.00 5.84
N ARG A 298 -13.48 0.94 6.02
CA ARG A 298 -14.92 0.67 6.16
C ARG A 298 -15.72 1.66 5.34
N ILE A 299 -16.64 1.15 4.53
CA ILE A 299 -17.57 1.95 3.72
C ILE A 299 -18.97 1.80 4.32
N SER A 300 -19.61 2.91 4.64
CA SER A 300 -21.03 2.94 4.97
C SER A 300 -21.87 2.85 3.70
N THR A 301 -22.79 1.88 3.64
CA THR A 301 -23.79 1.79 2.58
C THR A 301 -25.10 2.50 2.95
N ASP A 302 -25.08 3.37 3.97
CA ASP A 302 -26.23 4.19 4.33
C ASP A 302 -26.30 5.41 3.40
N PRO A 303 -27.33 5.52 2.54
CA PRO A 303 -27.47 6.64 1.63
C PRO A 303 -27.73 7.97 2.36
N THR A 304 -28.13 7.95 3.63
CA THR A 304 -28.39 9.16 4.43
C THR A 304 -27.10 9.79 4.97
N LEU A 305 -26.12 8.97 5.33
CA LEU A 305 -24.78 9.41 5.74
C LEU A 305 -23.95 9.94 4.57
N SER A 306 -24.38 9.69 3.34
CA SER A 306 -23.67 10.03 2.09
C SER A 306 -24.19 11.31 1.42
N LYS A 307 -25.09 12.07 2.09
CA LYS A 307 -25.57 13.37 1.59
C LYS A 307 -24.69 14.46 2.18
N ASP A 308 -23.97 15.18 1.31
CA ASP A 308 -23.25 16.42 1.62
C ASP A 308 -21.98 16.29 2.48
N ASN A 309 -21.21 15.21 2.35
CA ASN A 309 -19.89 15.09 2.99
C ASN A 309 -18.79 15.90 2.28
N ASN A 310 -19.12 16.75 1.31
CA ASN A 310 -18.17 17.65 0.67
C ASN A 310 -18.15 19.01 1.36
N THR A 311 -16.96 19.46 1.75
CA THR A 311 -16.74 20.85 2.13
C THR A 311 -15.63 21.46 1.30
N VAL A 312 -15.90 22.62 0.70
CA VAL A 312 -14.85 23.48 0.13
C VAL A 312 -14.23 24.23 1.31
N VAL A 313 -12.96 24.00 1.62
CA VAL A 313 -12.32 24.58 2.83
C VAL A 313 -11.14 25.49 2.53
N ASP A 314 -10.59 25.50 1.31
CA ASP A 314 -9.34 26.24 1.05
C ASP A 314 -9.52 27.44 0.12
N THR A 315 -8.67 28.46 0.29
CA THR A 315 -8.59 29.69 -0.53
C THR A 315 -8.34 29.43 -2.03
N ASP A 316 -7.92 28.21 -2.38
CA ASP A 316 -7.71 27.73 -3.74
C ASP A 316 -8.94 27.01 -4.37
N GLY A 317 -10.08 26.95 -3.69
CA GLY A 317 -11.29 26.27 -4.19
C GLY A 317 -11.24 24.74 -4.13
N LYS A 318 -10.36 24.16 -3.30
CA LYS A 318 -10.21 22.71 -3.15
C LYS A 318 -11.36 22.09 -2.34
N VAL A 319 -11.99 21.06 -2.90
CA VAL A 319 -13.02 20.24 -2.24
C VAL A 319 -12.36 19.22 -1.32
N VAL A 320 -12.79 19.16 -0.07
CA VAL A 320 -12.33 18.24 0.96
C VAL A 320 -13.53 17.47 1.50
N TRP A 321 -13.40 16.14 1.57
CA TRP A 321 -14.46 15.27 2.09
C TRP A 321 -14.39 15.22 3.63
N LYS A 322 -15.49 15.57 4.29
CA LYS A 322 -15.78 15.26 5.70
C LYS A 322 -16.32 13.83 5.75
N GLY A 323 -15.47 12.85 6.02
CA GLY A 323 -15.97 11.56 6.51
C GLY A 323 -16.86 11.75 7.74
N THR A 324 -17.69 10.75 8.03
CA THR A 324 -18.67 10.81 9.12
C THR A 324 -17.99 10.40 10.42
N GLU A 325 -17.40 11.37 11.13
CA GLU A 325 -17.00 11.16 12.52
C GLU A 325 -18.26 11.03 13.37
N VAL A 326 -18.56 9.81 13.82
CA VAL A 326 -19.61 9.57 14.82
C VAL A 326 -18.92 9.47 16.18
N PRO A 327 -19.18 10.39 17.13
CA PRO A 327 -18.57 10.33 18.47
C PRO A 327 -18.80 8.97 19.12
N GLY A 328 -17.70 8.25 19.41
CA GLY A 328 -17.74 6.92 20.04
C GLY A 328 -17.93 5.73 19.09
N ALA A 329 -17.88 5.92 17.77
CA ALA A 329 -17.91 4.84 16.79
C ALA A 329 -16.75 4.94 15.77
N ASP A 330 -16.48 3.84 15.07
CA ASP A 330 -15.47 3.77 14.00
C ASP A 330 -15.81 4.78 12.88
N ALA A 331 -14.80 5.49 12.37
CA ALA A 331 -14.98 6.39 11.24
C ALA A 331 -15.12 5.59 9.94
N VAL A 332 -15.97 6.07 9.02
CA VAL A 332 -16.32 5.34 7.79
C VAL A 332 -16.24 6.23 6.56
N LEU A 333 -15.87 5.62 5.44
CA LEU A 333 -16.04 6.17 4.09
C LEU A 333 -17.51 6.15 3.71
N THR A 334 -17.92 7.07 2.85
CA THR A 334 -19.31 7.20 2.38
C THR A 334 -19.41 7.00 0.87
N LEU A 335 -20.62 6.73 0.37
CA LEU A 335 -20.83 6.33 -1.03
C LEU A 335 -20.55 7.45 -2.02
N ASP A 336 -20.75 8.70 -1.62
CA ASP A 336 -20.38 9.88 -2.39
C ASP A 336 -18.86 10.01 -2.56
N LEU A 337 -18.10 9.68 -1.51
CA LEU A 337 -16.64 9.65 -1.55
C LEU A 337 -16.10 8.48 -2.39
N VAL A 338 -16.73 7.31 -2.35
CA VAL A 338 -16.21 6.09 -2.98
C VAL A 338 -16.78 5.88 -4.40
N CYS A 339 -18.10 5.93 -4.53
CA CYS A 339 -18.82 5.47 -5.72
C CYS A 339 -19.15 6.63 -6.68
N ALA A 340 -19.56 7.78 -6.15
CA ALA A 340 -20.02 8.91 -6.98
C ALA A 340 -18.90 9.59 -7.79
N ARG A 341 -17.64 9.24 -7.54
CA ARG A 341 -16.49 9.67 -8.35
C ARG A 341 -16.54 9.15 -9.78
N CYS A 342 -17.05 7.93 -9.95
CA CYS A 342 -17.20 7.29 -11.26
C CYS A 342 -18.67 7.21 -11.67
N HIS A 343 -19.58 7.01 -10.71
CA HIS A 343 -21.01 6.84 -10.95
C HIS A 343 -21.79 8.16 -10.81
N THR A 344 -21.40 9.18 -11.58
CA THR A 344 -22.00 10.54 -11.52
C THR A 344 -23.48 10.59 -11.90
N ASN A 345 -24.00 9.55 -12.56
CA ASN A 345 -25.38 9.46 -13.04
C ASN A 345 -26.29 8.54 -12.20
N MET A 346 -25.82 8.07 -11.03
CA MET A 346 -26.61 7.23 -10.12
C MET A 346 -27.04 8.01 -8.87
N THR A 347 -28.21 7.67 -8.31
CA THR A 347 -28.60 8.21 -7.00
C THR A 347 -27.87 7.49 -5.85
N MET A 348 -27.78 8.13 -4.68
CA MET A 348 -27.20 7.50 -3.48
C MET A 348 -27.92 6.20 -3.10
N GLU A 349 -29.24 6.13 -3.28
CA GLU A 349 -30.05 4.95 -3.00
C GLU A 349 -29.72 3.80 -3.97
N GLN A 350 -29.51 4.11 -5.25
CA GLN A 350 -29.07 3.12 -6.25
C GLN A 350 -27.65 2.60 -5.94
N MET A 351 -26.73 3.50 -5.61
CA MET A 351 -25.37 3.13 -5.21
C MET A 351 -25.35 2.30 -3.92
N ALA A 352 -26.19 2.65 -2.93
CA ALA A 352 -26.30 1.91 -1.68
C ALA A 352 -26.78 0.47 -1.90
N ALA A 353 -27.75 0.29 -2.80
CA ALA A 353 -28.24 -1.03 -3.18
C ALA A 353 -27.15 -1.87 -3.88
N ALA A 354 -26.39 -1.26 -4.79
CA ALA A 354 -25.30 -1.91 -5.52
C ALA A 354 -24.10 -2.24 -4.61
N ALA A 355 -23.68 -1.31 -3.74
CA ALA A 355 -22.49 -1.44 -2.89
C ALA A 355 -22.54 -2.67 -1.97
N ARG A 356 -23.74 -3.04 -1.50
CA ARG A 356 -23.97 -4.25 -0.70
C ARG A 356 -23.66 -5.55 -1.45
N GLN A 357 -23.57 -5.50 -2.78
CA GLN A 357 -23.36 -6.65 -3.65
C GLN A 357 -21.97 -6.67 -4.32
N ILE A 358 -21.09 -5.70 -4.02
CA ILE A 358 -19.79 -5.56 -4.67
C ILE A 358 -18.79 -6.63 -4.23
N HIS A 359 -18.81 -7.05 -2.96
CA HIS A 359 -17.94 -8.13 -2.49
C HIS A 359 -18.59 -9.48 -2.75
N ARG A 360 -18.00 -10.33 -3.60
CA ARG A 360 -18.21 -11.78 -3.55
C ARG A 360 -17.55 -12.30 -2.28
N GLY A 361 -18.28 -13.04 -1.45
CA GLY A 361 -17.65 -14.02 -0.56
C GLY A 361 -17.26 -15.27 -1.36
N PRO A 362 -16.35 -16.15 -0.91
CA PRO A 362 -16.45 -17.58 -1.18
C PRO A 362 -17.75 -17.94 -0.49
N GLY A 363 -18.81 -17.86 -1.29
CA GLY A 363 -20.13 -18.04 -0.77
C GLY A 363 -20.25 -19.48 -0.32
N LEU A 364 -21.20 -19.70 0.57
CA LEU A 364 -21.88 -20.99 0.68
C LEU A 364 -22.13 -21.66 -0.69
N VAL A 365 -22.29 -20.87 -1.76
CA VAL A 365 -22.50 -21.32 -3.13
C VAL A 365 -21.39 -20.81 -4.05
N ASP A 366 -21.02 -21.64 -5.02
CA ASP A 366 -20.09 -21.34 -6.12
C ASP A 366 -20.68 -21.85 -7.44
N LEU A 367 -20.57 -21.07 -8.51
CA LEU A 367 -21.00 -21.39 -9.85
C LEU A 367 -19.90 -21.03 -10.84
N THR A 368 -19.46 -22.01 -11.63
CA THR A 368 -18.48 -21.80 -12.69
C THR A 368 -19.03 -22.23 -14.05
N VAL A 369 -18.52 -21.59 -15.10
CA VAL A 369 -18.69 -21.99 -16.49
C VAL A 369 -17.31 -22.27 -17.08
N ASN A 370 -17.07 -23.49 -17.55
CA ASN A 370 -15.76 -23.95 -18.03
C ASN A 370 -14.65 -23.62 -17.02
N VAL A 371 -14.88 -24.00 -15.75
CA VAL A 371 -13.99 -23.76 -14.58
C VAL A 371 -13.69 -22.30 -14.24
N ARG A 372 -14.44 -21.35 -14.82
CA ARG A 372 -14.28 -19.91 -14.59
C ARG A 372 -15.56 -19.30 -14.02
N ASP A 373 -15.43 -18.29 -13.16
CA ASP A 373 -16.55 -17.60 -12.49
C ASP A 373 -16.78 -16.17 -13.05
N GLU A 374 -16.26 -15.90 -14.25
CA GLU A 374 -16.27 -14.63 -14.97
C GLU A 374 -17.04 -14.74 -16.31
N LEU A 375 -17.31 -13.61 -16.96
CA LEU A 375 -17.97 -13.59 -18.27
C LEU A 375 -17.26 -14.53 -19.26
N GLN A 376 -18.01 -15.50 -19.79
CA GLN A 376 -17.51 -16.40 -20.82
C GLN A 376 -18.00 -15.95 -22.20
N ILE A 377 -17.09 -15.63 -23.12
CA ILE A 377 -17.40 -15.44 -24.54
C ILE A 377 -16.92 -16.68 -25.28
N LEU A 378 -17.86 -17.48 -25.77
CA LEU A 378 -17.59 -18.78 -26.38
C LEU A 378 -18.23 -18.86 -27.76
N SER A 379 -17.60 -19.51 -28.72
CA SER A 379 -18.24 -19.81 -30.01
C SER A 379 -19.26 -20.92 -29.87
N LYS A 380 -20.27 -20.97 -30.75
CA LYS A 380 -21.26 -22.07 -30.82
C LYS A 380 -20.67 -23.47 -30.91
N ASN A 381 -19.40 -23.58 -31.31
CA ASN A 381 -18.68 -24.84 -31.47
C ASN A 381 -17.95 -25.28 -30.20
N GLN A 382 -17.75 -24.38 -29.24
CA GLN A 382 -17.15 -24.68 -27.95
C GLN A 382 -18.18 -25.31 -27.01
N GLU A 383 -17.72 -26.28 -26.23
CA GLU A 383 -18.51 -26.88 -25.17
C GLU A 383 -18.62 -25.92 -23.98
N VAL A 384 -19.82 -25.86 -23.40
CA VAL A 384 -20.11 -25.14 -22.17
C VAL A 384 -20.34 -26.18 -21.08
N SER A 385 -19.57 -26.08 -20.01
CA SER A 385 -19.72 -26.84 -18.77
C SER A 385 -20.17 -25.87 -17.68
N VAL A 386 -21.34 -26.08 -17.08
CA VAL A 386 -21.82 -25.27 -15.94
C VAL A 386 -21.77 -26.15 -14.70
N ASP A 387 -20.98 -25.75 -13.73
CA ASP A 387 -20.70 -26.53 -12.52
C ASP A 387 -21.05 -25.69 -11.29
N VAL A 388 -21.63 -26.32 -10.27
CA VAL A 388 -21.92 -25.68 -8.99
C VAL A 388 -21.31 -26.45 -7.83
N SER A 389 -20.93 -25.74 -6.78
CA SER A 389 -20.48 -26.32 -5.52
C SER A 389 -21.06 -25.57 -4.33
N VAL A 390 -21.11 -26.27 -3.19
CA VAL A 390 -21.59 -25.70 -1.92
C VAL A 390 -20.62 -26.06 -0.81
N GLU A 391 -20.18 -25.05 -0.07
CA GLU A 391 -19.41 -25.19 1.18
C GLU A 391 -20.29 -24.76 2.36
N ALA A 392 -20.96 -25.73 2.98
CA ALA A 392 -22.06 -25.51 3.91
C ALA A 392 -21.68 -24.73 5.18
N GLY A 393 -20.44 -24.94 5.68
CA GLY A 393 -19.91 -24.22 6.84
C GLY A 393 -20.87 -24.16 8.03
N ASP A 394 -21.04 -22.96 8.60
CA ASP A 394 -21.94 -22.67 9.73
C ASP A 394 -23.44 -22.70 9.35
N LYS A 395 -23.75 -22.87 8.06
CA LYS A 395 -25.12 -22.98 7.54
C LYS A 395 -25.58 -24.42 7.39
N ALA A 396 -24.71 -25.41 7.56
CA ALA A 396 -25.04 -26.82 7.41
C ALA A 396 -26.31 -27.23 8.18
N GLY A 397 -27.19 -27.97 7.51
CA GLY A 397 -28.46 -28.47 8.06
C GLY A 397 -29.59 -27.45 8.16
N LYS A 398 -29.34 -26.15 7.92
CA LYS A 398 -30.40 -25.14 7.93
C LYS A 398 -31.34 -25.34 6.73
N PRO A 399 -32.67 -25.26 6.92
CA PRO A 399 -33.60 -25.30 5.79
C PRO A 399 -33.45 -24.06 4.91
N ALA A 400 -33.39 -24.27 3.59
CA ALA A 400 -33.23 -23.22 2.60
C ALA A 400 -33.96 -23.56 1.29
N ASP A 401 -34.32 -22.53 0.52
CA ASP A 401 -34.73 -22.68 -0.87
C ASP A 401 -33.50 -22.57 -1.78
N TRP A 402 -33.33 -23.55 -2.69
CA TRP A 402 -32.24 -23.59 -3.65
C TRP A 402 -32.77 -23.21 -5.03
N TRP A 403 -32.08 -22.30 -5.68
CA TRP A 403 -32.46 -21.73 -6.97
C TRP A 403 -31.29 -21.88 -7.93
N ILE A 404 -31.44 -22.75 -8.92
CA ILE A 404 -30.51 -22.88 -10.03
C ILE A 404 -31.28 -22.46 -11.28
N VAL A 405 -30.99 -21.28 -11.81
CA VAL A 405 -31.78 -20.66 -12.88
C VAL A 405 -30.89 -20.08 -13.97
N ALA A 406 -31.42 -20.01 -15.18
CA ALA A 406 -30.76 -19.40 -16.33
C ALA A 406 -31.71 -18.39 -16.96
N ASN A 407 -31.27 -17.14 -17.08
CA ASN A 407 -31.91 -16.16 -17.94
C ASN A 407 -31.30 -16.28 -19.33
N THR A 408 -32.13 -16.46 -20.35
CA THR A 408 -31.67 -16.61 -21.74
C THR A 408 -32.39 -15.62 -22.64
N SER A 409 -31.91 -15.46 -23.87
CA SER A 409 -32.62 -14.68 -24.90
C SER A 409 -34.03 -15.19 -25.23
N TRP A 410 -34.40 -16.40 -24.77
CA TRP A 410 -35.71 -17.01 -24.97
C TRP A 410 -36.53 -17.13 -23.66
N GLY A 411 -36.06 -16.50 -22.58
CA GLY A 411 -36.74 -16.47 -21.29
C GLY A 411 -36.01 -17.25 -20.20
N TRP A 412 -36.70 -17.40 -19.07
CA TRP A 412 -36.17 -18.03 -17.86
C TRP A 412 -36.29 -19.55 -17.90
N TYR A 413 -35.27 -20.21 -17.38
CA TYR A 413 -35.23 -21.64 -17.13
C TYR A 413 -34.79 -21.88 -15.69
N TYR A 414 -35.26 -22.97 -15.10
CA TYR A 414 -34.77 -23.46 -13.81
C TYR A 414 -34.32 -24.91 -13.95
N TRP A 415 -33.35 -25.31 -13.15
CA TRP A 415 -32.88 -26.69 -13.11
C TRP A 415 -33.74 -27.51 -12.15
N ASN A 416 -34.32 -28.59 -12.65
CA ASN A 416 -35.05 -29.57 -11.86
C ASN A 416 -34.15 -30.80 -11.61
N PRO A 417 -33.94 -31.24 -10.37
CA PRO A 417 -33.05 -32.36 -10.06
C PRO A 417 -33.39 -33.69 -10.74
N LYS A 418 -34.65 -33.89 -11.14
CA LYS A 418 -35.11 -35.13 -11.79
C LYS A 418 -35.22 -35.02 -13.31
N LEU A 419 -35.45 -33.80 -13.81
CA LEU A 419 -35.83 -33.56 -15.21
C LEU A 419 -34.85 -32.66 -15.97
N GLY A 420 -33.81 -32.16 -15.31
CA GLY A 420 -32.88 -31.19 -15.87
C GLY A 420 -33.52 -29.81 -16.06
N TRP A 421 -33.04 -29.04 -17.05
CA TRP A 421 -33.51 -27.69 -17.33
C TRP A 421 -34.95 -27.66 -17.85
N LYS A 422 -35.79 -26.84 -17.22
CA LYS A 422 -37.21 -26.65 -17.58
C LYS A 422 -37.51 -25.16 -17.73
N PRO A 423 -38.41 -24.77 -18.66
CA PRO A 423 -38.85 -23.39 -18.76
C PRO A 423 -39.53 -22.90 -17.48
N GLY A 424 -39.35 -21.62 -17.16
CA GLY A 424 -39.94 -20.93 -16.01
C GLY A 424 -38.94 -20.56 -14.94
N LEU A 425 -39.44 -19.92 -13.89
CA LEU A 425 -38.67 -19.44 -12.75
C LEU A 425 -39.24 -20.05 -11.47
N TYR A 426 -38.69 -21.20 -11.09
CA TYR A 426 -39.12 -21.96 -9.91
C TYR A 426 -37.89 -22.40 -9.11
N PRO A 427 -38.00 -22.56 -7.78
CA PRO A 427 -36.90 -23.11 -7.00
C PRO A 427 -36.64 -24.57 -7.40
N SER A 428 -35.36 -24.90 -7.51
CA SER A 428 -34.88 -26.25 -7.81
C SER A 428 -35.15 -27.21 -6.65
N LEU A 429 -34.99 -26.73 -5.41
CA LEU A 429 -35.35 -27.45 -4.18
C LEU A 429 -35.99 -26.46 -3.22
N LYS A 430 -37.11 -26.85 -2.59
CA LYS A 430 -37.80 -26.04 -1.57
C LYS A 430 -37.56 -26.61 -0.18
N ASN A 431 -37.28 -25.74 0.79
CA ASN A 431 -37.09 -26.09 2.20
C ASN A 431 -36.11 -27.27 2.39
N PHE A 432 -35.03 -27.29 1.61
CA PHE A 432 -34.03 -28.33 1.59
C PHE A 432 -32.84 -27.94 2.48
N PRO A 433 -32.27 -28.86 3.28
CA PRO A 433 -31.15 -28.54 4.16
C PRO A 433 -29.93 -28.09 3.34
N VAL A 434 -29.26 -27.05 3.82
CA VAL A 434 -27.95 -26.66 3.31
C VAL A 434 -26.96 -27.80 3.59
N THR A 435 -26.35 -28.34 2.53
CA THR A 435 -25.42 -29.48 2.59
C THR A 435 -24.24 -29.21 1.69
N ASP A 436 -23.07 -29.73 2.05
CA ASP A 436 -21.90 -29.67 1.17
C ASP A 436 -22.22 -30.38 -0.15
N VAL A 437 -21.85 -29.73 -1.24
CA VAL A 437 -21.98 -30.26 -2.59
C VAL A 437 -20.62 -30.13 -3.25
N PRO A 438 -19.90 -31.25 -3.50
CA PRO A 438 -18.72 -31.18 -4.35
C PRO A 438 -19.13 -30.71 -5.74
N SER A 439 -18.17 -30.21 -6.53
CA SER A 439 -18.44 -29.70 -7.88
C SER A 439 -19.36 -30.65 -8.66
N TYR A 440 -20.54 -30.14 -9.02
CA TYR A 440 -21.62 -30.87 -9.66
C TYR A 440 -21.98 -30.21 -10.98
N ASN A 441 -21.86 -30.98 -12.06
CA ASN A 441 -22.14 -30.50 -13.40
C ASN A 441 -23.65 -30.45 -13.68
N LEU A 442 -24.18 -29.26 -13.95
CA LEU A 442 -25.58 -29.01 -14.26
C LEU A 442 -25.87 -29.02 -15.77
N LEU A 443 -24.84 -28.74 -16.56
CA LEU A 443 -24.93 -28.65 -18.01
C LEU A 443 -23.56 -28.95 -18.60
N LYS A 444 -23.54 -29.84 -19.59
CA LYS A 444 -22.37 -30.06 -20.45
C LYS A 444 -22.82 -30.21 -21.89
N GLY A 445 -22.44 -29.27 -22.73
CA GLY A 445 -22.78 -29.32 -24.16
C GLY A 445 -22.67 -27.98 -24.86
N LYS A 446 -23.03 -27.96 -26.15
CA LYS A 446 -23.05 -26.74 -26.95
C LYS A 446 -24.35 -25.98 -26.73
N LEU A 447 -24.24 -24.66 -26.70
CA LEU A 447 -25.37 -23.75 -26.55
C LEU A 447 -25.65 -23.02 -27.87
N TYR A 448 -26.90 -22.59 -28.06
CA TYR A 448 -27.27 -21.76 -29.20
C TYR A 448 -26.70 -20.35 -29.05
N PRO A 449 -26.35 -19.66 -30.15
CA PRO A 449 -25.91 -18.26 -30.10
C PRO A 449 -26.89 -17.37 -29.35
N GLY A 450 -26.37 -16.52 -28.47
CA GLY A 450 -27.19 -15.65 -27.63
C GLY A 450 -26.62 -15.42 -26.24
N TRP A 451 -27.36 -14.66 -25.44
CA TRP A 451 -27.00 -14.36 -24.05
C TRP A 451 -27.61 -15.38 -23.11
N TYR A 452 -26.77 -15.83 -22.17
CA TYR A 452 -27.15 -16.63 -21.02
C TYR A 452 -26.63 -15.96 -19.76
N SER A 453 -27.39 -16.05 -18.69
CA SER A 453 -26.94 -15.69 -17.35
C SER A 453 -27.36 -16.81 -16.41
N PHE A 454 -26.41 -17.63 -15.99
CA PHE A 454 -26.63 -18.70 -15.03
C PHE A 454 -26.53 -18.15 -13.62
N TRP A 455 -27.44 -18.57 -12.75
CA TRP A 455 -27.52 -18.16 -11.35
C TRP A 455 -27.68 -19.39 -10.48
N PHE A 456 -26.98 -19.40 -9.35
CA PHE A 456 -27.16 -20.37 -8.29
C PHE A 456 -27.26 -19.66 -6.95
N GLY A 457 -28.37 -19.86 -6.24
CA GLY A 457 -28.58 -19.29 -4.93
C GLY A 457 -29.18 -20.25 -3.93
N ILE A 458 -28.80 -20.07 -2.67
CA ILE A 458 -29.37 -20.73 -1.50
C ILE A 458 -29.88 -19.62 -0.57
N PHE A 459 -31.15 -19.71 -0.20
CA PHE A 459 -31.84 -18.73 0.63
C PHE A 459 -32.34 -19.42 1.91
N PRO A 460 -31.54 -19.43 2.99
CA PRO A 460 -31.96 -20.02 4.26
C PRO A 460 -33.07 -19.23 4.95
N ASN A 461 -33.81 -19.90 5.82
CA ASN A 461 -34.91 -19.28 6.59
C ASN A 461 -34.44 -18.16 7.54
N ASP A 462 -33.13 -18.05 7.81
CA ASP A 462 -32.53 -16.93 8.56
C ASP A 462 -32.43 -15.62 7.75
N LYS A 463 -32.98 -15.62 6.53
CA LYS A 463 -32.99 -14.49 5.57
C LYS A 463 -31.62 -14.09 5.04
N SER A 464 -30.57 -14.88 5.31
CA SER A 464 -29.31 -14.73 4.59
C SER A 464 -29.49 -15.03 3.11
N VAL A 465 -28.68 -14.38 2.27
CA VAL A 465 -28.73 -14.53 0.81
C VAL A 465 -27.35 -14.99 0.36
N HIS A 466 -27.31 -16.18 -0.23
CA HIS A 466 -26.12 -16.73 -0.85
C HIS A 466 -26.43 -16.94 -2.33
N LEU A 467 -25.73 -16.23 -3.20
CA LEU A 467 -26.04 -16.19 -4.62
C LEU A 467 -24.76 -16.01 -5.42
N ASP A 468 -24.61 -16.78 -6.47
CA ASP A 468 -23.57 -16.65 -7.48
C ASP A 468 -24.18 -16.67 -8.89
N ASN A 469 -23.47 -16.07 -9.84
CA ASN A 469 -23.90 -16.01 -11.22
C ASN A 469 -22.72 -15.86 -12.19
N VAL A 470 -22.86 -16.49 -13.36
CA VAL A 470 -21.90 -16.38 -14.46
C VAL A 470 -22.65 -16.02 -15.76
N PRO A 471 -22.37 -14.84 -16.35
CA PRO A 471 -22.86 -14.51 -17.67
C PRO A 471 -22.06 -15.24 -18.75
N VAL A 472 -22.74 -15.64 -19.82
CA VAL A 472 -22.15 -16.33 -20.97
C VAL A 472 -22.74 -15.73 -22.24
N TYR A 473 -21.88 -15.35 -23.18
CA TYR A 473 -22.27 -14.98 -24.53
C TYR A 473 -21.77 -16.02 -25.52
N ILE A 474 -22.70 -16.58 -26.29
CA ILE A 474 -22.39 -17.55 -27.34
C ILE A 474 -22.36 -16.84 -28.68
N THR A 475 -21.19 -16.79 -29.32
CA THR A 475 -21.03 -16.19 -30.64
C THR A 475 -21.52 -17.12 -31.76
N PRO A 476 -21.99 -16.57 -32.90
CA PRO A 476 -22.60 -17.32 -33.99
C PRO A 476 -21.76 -18.42 -34.65
#